data_AF-A0A2V7TZW6-F1
#
_entry.id   AF-A0A2V7TZW6-F1
#
_cell.length_a   1.000
_cell.length_b   1.000
_cell.length_c   1.000
_cell.angle_alpha   90.00
_cell.angle_beta   90.00
_cell.angle_gamma   90.00
#
_symmetry.space_group_name_H-M   'P 1'
#
loop_
_entity.id
_entity.type
_entity.pdbx_description
1 polymer ?
#
loop_
_entity_poly.entity_id
_entity_poly.type
_entity_poly.pdbx_seq_one_letter_code
_entity_poly.pdbx_strand_id
1 'polypeptide(L)'
;MNDYSLEHVLSFTGIGETAPEAIGAVPEGIRVNFYNAGGTVSGPRIRGKVRPVGGDWLTVRKDGVALVDVRVTFETDDGALILVTYGGTIDFGPSAYEGFARGEIPAVARIRTAPRFSTAHPDYAWLNRLHCIGVGEYRASTRTASYDVYAVR
;
A
#
# COMPACT_ATOMS: atom_id res chain seq x y z
N MET A 1 25.54 8.92 -15.55
CA MET A 1 24.53 8.69 -14.50
C MET A 1 23.59 9.88 -14.55
N ASN A 2 22.28 9.67 -14.53
CA ASN A 2 21.33 10.79 -14.54
C ASN A 2 21.27 11.41 -13.15
N ASP A 3 21.16 12.74 -13.07
CA ASP A 3 20.91 13.44 -11.81
C ASP A 3 19.45 13.20 -11.39
N TYR A 4 19.22 12.93 -10.11
CA TYR A 4 17.88 12.69 -9.57
C TYR A 4 17.77 13.05 -8.09
N SER A 5 16.55 13.36 -7.66
CA SER A 5 16.22 13.56 -6.24
C SER A 5 14.88 12.94 -5.85
N LEU A 6 14.64 12.80 -4.54
CA LEU A 6 13.39 12.32 -3.97
C LEU A 6 12.69 13.46 -3.23
N GLU A 7 11.52 13.87 -3.71
CA GLU A 7 10.67 14.87 -3.07
C GLU A 7 9.55 14.17 -2.29
N HIS A 8 9.39 14.46 -1.00
CA HIS A 8 8.25 13.96 -0.23
C HIS A 8 6.94 14.58 -0.73
N VAL A 9 5.98 13.72 -1.10
CA VAL A 9 4.70 14.11 -1.68
C VAL A 9 3.60 14.09 -0.61
N LEU A 10 3.51 12.98 0.11
CA LEU A 10 2.50 12.74 1.14
C LEU A 10 2.90 11.55 2.00
N SER A 11 2.24 11.44 3.15
CA SER A 11 2.18 10.25 3.98
C SER A 11 0.72 9.79 4.07
N PHE A 12 0.51 8.48 4.15
CA PHE A 12 -0.83 7.93 4.40
C PHE A 12 -0.77 6.71 5.30
N THR A 13 -1.86 6.47 6.02
CA THR A 13 -2.07 5.25 6.81
C THR A 13 -3.39 4.63 6.42
N GLY A 14 -3.36 3.40 5.92
CA GLY A 14 -4.54 2.56 5.74
C GLY A 14 -4.79 1.71 6.99
N ILE A 15 -6.05 1.46 7.31
CA ILE A 15 -6.49 0.57 8.37
C ILE A 15 -7.15 -0.63 7.70
N GLY A 16 -6.66 -1.83 7.95
CA GLY A 16 -7.25 -3.06 7.44
C GLY A 16 -8.49 -3.49 8.21
N GLU A 17 -9.39 -4.24 7.57
CA GLU A 17 -10.51 -4.93 8.22
C GLU A 17 -10.03 -5.92 9.29
N THR A 18 -10.93 -6.35 10.17
CA THR A 18 -10.58 -7.21 11.33
C THR A 18 -10.04 -8.58 10.90
N ALA A 19 -10.59 -9.14 9.83
CA ALA A 19 -10.19 -10.44 9.31
C ALA A 19 -9.78 -10.31 7.84
N PRO A 20 -8.58 -10.78 7.46
CA PRO A 20 -8.25 -10.94 6.07
C PRO A 20 -9.02 -12.12 5.46
N GLU A 21 -9.19 -12.08 4.14
CA GLU A 21 -9.72 -13.20 3.38
C GLU A 21 -8.56 -14.12 2.96
N ALA A 22 -8.46 -15.28 3.62
CA ALA A 22 -7.48 -16.30 3.29
C ALA A 22 -7.96 -17.13 2.10
N ILE A 23 -7.41 -16.85 0.91
CA ILE A 23 -7.64 -17.66 -0.29
C ILE A 23 -6.83 -18.97 -0.21
N GLY A 24 -5.61 -18.89 0.35
CA GLY A 24 -4.74 -20.04 0.56
C GLY A 24 -3.73 -20.26 -0.58
N ALA A 25 -3.20 -21.47 -0.67
CA ALA A 25 -2.17 -21.81 -1.66
C ALA A 25 -2.76 -21.89 -3.08
N VAL A 26 -2.11 -21.20 -4.02
CA VAL A 26 -2.37 -21.17 -5.47
C VAL A 26 -1.04 -21.35 -6.22
N PRO A 27 -1.02 -21.54 -7.56
CA PRO A 27 0.22 -21.77 -8.30
C PRO A 27 1.30 -20.70 -8.10
N GLU A 28 0.92 -19.44 -7.91
CA GLU A 28 1.85 -18.32 -7.74
C GLU A 28 2.40 -18.17 -6.31
N GLY A 29 1.77 -18.81 -5.31
CA GLY A 29 2.10 -18.64 -3.89
C GLY A 29 0.87 -18.74 -2.99
N ILE A 30 0.93 -18.17 -1.79
CA ILE A 30 -0.23 -18.06 -0.90
C ILE A 30 -0.91 -16.71 -1.12
N ARG A 31 -2.22 -16.74 -1.39
CA ARG A 31 -3.04 -15.55 -1.58
C ARG A 31 -3.81 -15.21 -0.30
N VAL A 32 -3.73 -13.95 0.09
CA VAL A 32 -4.50 -13.37 1.20
C VAL A 32 -4.94 -11.97 0.80
N ASN A 33 -6.25 -11.70 0.85
CA ASN A 33 -6.77 -10.37 0.56
C ASN A 33 -6.98 -9.59 1.86
N PHE A 34 -6.43 -8.37 1.93
CA PHE A 34 -6.62 -7.45 3.04
C PHE A 34 -7.49 -6.29 2.59
N TYR A 35 -8.72 -6.22 3.10
CA TYR A 35 -9.65 -5.14 2.77
C TYR A 35 -9.39 -3.89 3.61
N ASN A 36 -9.54 -2.72 3.00
CA ASN A 36 -9.31 -1.44 3.67
C ASN A 36 -10.57 -0.91 4.36
N ALA A 37 -10.48 -0.68 5.67
CA ALA A 37 -11.53 -0.15 6.53
C ALA A 37 -11.48 1.39 6.68
N GLY A 38 -10.54 2.06 6.03
CA GLY A 38 -10.38 3.52 6.05
C GLY A 38 -8.93 3.94 6.27
N GLY A 39 -8.72 5.18 6.70
CA GLY A 39 -7.38 5.70 6.95
C GLY A 39 -7.25 7.21 6.81
N THR A 40 -6.01 7.70 6.86
CA THR A 40 -5.67 9.12 6.78
C THR A 40 -4.64 9.39 5.70
N VAL A 41 -4.67 10.59 5.13
CA VAL A 41 -3.70 11.09 4.14
C VAL A 41 -3.29 12.51 4.53
N SER A 42 -1.99 12.79 4.51
CA SER A 42 -1.47 14.13 4.80
C SER A 42 -0.16 14.40 4.06
N GLY A 43 -0.03 15.58 3.47
CA GLY A 43 1.18 16.06 2.82
C GLY A 43 1.13 17.58 2.63
N PRO A 44 2.17 18.19 2.05
CA PRO A 44 2.25 19.64 1.89
C PRO A 44 1.12 20.24 1.05
N ARG A 45 0.60 19.48 0.08
CA ARG A 45 -0.43 19.92 -0.88
C ARG A 45 -1.68 19.03 -0.90
N ILE A 46 -1.83 18.14 0.08
CA ILE A 46 -2.94 17.18 0.14
C ILE A 46 -3.26 16.84 1.60
N ARG A 47 -4.53 16.80 1.95
CA ARG A 47 -5.03 16.31 3.24
C ARG A 47 -6.37 15.64 3.01
N GLY A 48 -6.61 14.54 3.72
CA GLY A 48 -7.85 13.80 3.60
C GLY A 48 -7.81 12.45 4.29
N LYS A 49 -8.63 11.54 3.77
CA LYS A 49 -8.81 10.18 4.27
C LYS A 49 -8.62 9.14 3.18
N VAL A 50 -8.26 7.93 3.60
CA VAL A 50 -8.41 6.74 2.75
C VAL A 50 -9.84 6.25 2.93
N ARG A 51 -10.58 6.04 1.84
CA ARG A 51 -11.95 5.53 1.91
C ARG A 51 -11.98 4.06 2.35
N PRO A 52 -13.05 3.59 3.00
CA PRO A 52 -13.22 2.19 3.40
C PRO A 52 -13.62 1.31 2.20
N VAL A 53 -12.80 1.34 1.15
CA VAL A 53 -12.96 0.56 -0.08
C VAL A 53 -11.59 0.16 -0.61
N GLY A 54 -11.54 -0.96 -1.33
CA GLY A 54 -10.31 -1.49 -1.89
C GLY A 54 -9.54 -2.36 -0.89
N GLY A 55 -8.28 -2.61 -1.18
CA GLY A 55 -7.47 -3.55 -0.42
C GLY A 55 -6.15 -3.93 -1.08
N ASP A 56 -5.47 -4.90 -0.49
CA ASP A 56 -4.25 -5.56 -0.97
C ASP A 56 -4.56 -7.01 -1.34
N TRP A 57 -4.27 -7.39 -2.59
CA TRP A 57 -4.38 -8.77 -3.09
C TRP A 57 -3.04 -9.49 -2.96
N LEU A 58 -2.52 -9.54 -1.73
CA LEU A 58 -1.19 -10.00 -1.40
C LEU A 58 -0.92 -11.43 -1.89
N THR A 59 0.27 -11.65 -2.44
CA THR A 59 0.79 -12.99 -2.77
C THR A 59 2.10 -13.26 -2.06
N VAL A 60 2.16 -14.26 -1.19
CA VAL A 60 3.41 -14.70 -0.56
C VAL A 60 4.03 -15.81 -1.39
N ARG A 61 5.19 -15.53 -2.01
CA ARG A 61 5.93 -16.52 -2.79
C ARG A 61 6.64 -17.53 -1.88
N LYS A 62 7.07 -18.66 -2.45
CA LYS A 62 7.79 -19.72 -1.74
C LYS A 62 9.15 -19.28 -1.17
N ASP A 63 9.76 -18.24 -1.71
CA ASP A 63 11.00 -17.66 -1.19
C ASP A 63 10.78 -16.72 0.00
N GLY A 64 9.52 -16.53 0.42
CA GLY A 64 9.17 -15.66 1.54
C GLY A 64 8.98 -14.19 1.20
N VAL A 65 9.18 -13.81 -0.07
CA VAL A 65 8.85 -12.47 -0.55
C VAL A 65 7.36 -12.39 -0.84
N ALA A 66 6.69 -11.40 -0.27
CA ALA A 66 5.31 -11.08 -0.62
C ALA A 66 5.26 -9.99 -1.70
N LEU A 67 4.36 -10.18 -2.66
CA LEU A 67 4.01 -9.23 -3.70
C LEU A 67 2.76 -8.48 -3.26
N VAL A 68 2.90 -7.17 -3.10
CA VAL A 68 1.82 -6.24 -2.78
C VAL A 68 1.11 -5.88 -4.07
N ASP A 69 -0.23 -5.88 -4.05
CA ASP A 69 -1.07 -5.49 -5.17
C ASP A 69 -2.28 -4.72 -4.63
N VAL A 70 -2.12 -3.40 -4.51
CA VAL A 70 -3.11 -2.56 -3.84
C VAL A 70 -3.86 -1.68 -4.81
N ARG A 71 -5.16 -1.56 -4.53
CA ARG A 71 -6.04 -0.52 -5.06
C ARG A 71 -6.87 0.07 -3.93
N VAL A 72 -6.75 1.38 -3.70
CA VAL A 72 -7.53 2.14 -2.71
C VAL A 72 -7.93 3.51 -3.29
N THR A 73 -8.87 4.20 -2.63
CA THR A 73 -9.28 5.55 -3.02
C THR A 73 -9.03 6.53 -1.89
N PHE A 74 -8.33 7.62 -2.17
CA PHE A 74 -8.23 8.76 -1.27
C PHE A 74 -9.37 9.75 -1.56
N GLU A 75 -9.86 10.38 -0.51
CA GLU A 75 -10.83 11.48 -0.56
C GLU A 75 -10.23 12.65 0.22
N THR A 76 -9.97 13.76 -0.47
CA THR A 76 -9.39 14.96 0.15
C THR A 76 -10.46 15.75 0.92
N ASP A 77 -10.02 16.64 1.81
CA ASP A 77 -10.93 17.44 2.65
C ASP A 77 -11.84 18.37 1.81
N ASP A 78 -11.41 18.75 0.61
CA ASP A 78 -12.16 19.53 -0.37
C ASP A 78 -12.94 18.66 -1.38
N GLY A 79 -12.97 17.34 -1.19
CA GLY A 79 -13.86 16.42 -1.90
C GLY A 79 -13.30 15.79 -3.18
N ALA A 80 -12.02 15.98 -3.50
CA ALA A 80 -11.41 15.30 -4.63
C ALA A 80 -11.24 13.80 -4.37
N LEU A 81 -11.59 12.98 -5.36
CA LEU A 81 -11.31 11.55 -5.36
C LEU A 81 -10.04 11.26 -6.14
N ILE A 82 -9.15 10.48 -5.52
CA ILE A 82 -7.87 10.07 -6.12
C ILE A 82 -7.77 8.55 -6.00
N LEU A 83 -7.83 7.85 -7.12
CA LEU A 83 -7.52 6.43 -7.17
C LEU A 83 -6.02 6.24 -6.99
N VAL A 84 -5.63 5.36 -6.07
CA VAL A 84 -4.24 5.00 -5.85
C VAL A 84 -4.08 3.51 -6.09
N THR A 85 -3.17 3.18 -7.01
CA THR A 85 -2.78 1.78 -7.28
C THR A 85 -1.30 1.64 -7.05
N TYR A 86 -0.88 0.57 -6.38
CA TYR A 86 0.53 0.31 -6.19
C TYR A 86 0.84 -1.18 -6.11
N GLY A 87 1.91 -1.55 -6.81
CA GLY A 87 2.60 -2.80 -6.58
C GLY A 87 3.80 -2.58 -5.65
N GLY A 88 4.31 -3.66 -5.08
CA GLY A 88 5.48 -3.60 -4.23
C GLY A 88 5.91 -4.95 -3.70
N THR A 89 6.89 -4.91 -2.79
CA THR A 89 7.40 -6.12 -2.15
C THR A 89 7.53 -5.93 -0.65
N ILE A 90 7.37 -7.04 0.05
CA ILE A 90 7.75 -7.22 1.44
C ILE A 90 8.67 -8.44 1.49
N ASP A 91 9.83 -8.31 2.13
CA ASP A 91 10.65 -9.47 2.45
C ASP A 91 10.34 -9.92 3.88
N PHE A 92 9.63 -11.04 4.02
CA PHE A 92 9.32 -11.65 5.31
C PHE A 92 10.35 -12.72 5.72
N GLY A 93 11.33 -13.01 4.87
CA GLY A 93 12.31 -14.08 5.06
C GLY A 93 11.79 -15.46 4.65
N PRO A 94 12.70 -16.45 4.51
CA PRO A 94 12.43 -17.71 3.82
C PRO A 94 11.38 -18.61 4.48
N SER A 95 11.13 -18.45 5.79
CA SER A 95 10.12 -19.24 6.52
C SER A 95 8.70 -18.67 6.39
N ALA A 96 8.54 -17.50 5.79
CA ALA A 96 7.26 -16.80 5.76
C ALA A 96 6.18 -17.58 5.02
N TYR A 97 6.52 -18.24 3.90
CA TYR A 97 5.54 -19.03 3.16
C TYR A 97 4.84 -20.07 4.05
N GLU A 98 5.61 -20.84 4.82
CA GLU A 98 5.07 -21.86 5.72
C GLU A 98 4.26 -21.23 6.86
N GLY A 99 4.69 -20.08 7.39
CA GLY A 99 3.93 -19.32 8.38
C GLY A 99 2.57 -18.90 7.85
N PHE A 100 2.54 -18.26 6.68
CA PHE A 100 1.29 -17.87 6.02
C PHE A 100 0.41 -19.07 5.69
N ALA A 101 0.98 -20.24 5.37
CA ALA A 101 0.22 -21.47 5.14
C ALA A 101 -0.52 -21.95 6.40
N ARG A 102 -0.01 -21.60 7.60
CA ARG A 102 -0.65 -21.84 8.90
C ARG A 102 -1.52 -20.68 9.38
N GLY A 103 -1.68 -19.62 8.58
CA GLY A 103 -2.41 -18.40 8.97
C GLY A 103 -1.60 -17.46 9.87
N GLU A 104 -0.29 -17.64 9.97
CA GLU A 104 0.59 -16.79 10.78
C GLU A 104 1.04 -15.58 9.95
N ILE A 105 0.56 -14.38 10.33
CA ILE A 105 0.96 -13.12 9.71
C ILE A 105 2.02 -12.45 10.61
N PRO A 106 3.19 -12.07 10.08
CA PRO A 106 4.21 -11.38 10.86
C PRO A 106 3.69 -10.08 11.50
N ALA A 107 4.09 -9.84 12.75
CA ALA A 107 3.59 -8.71 13.55
C ALA A 107 3.96 -7.34 12.96
N VAL A 108 5.12 -7.27 12.29
CA VAL A 108 5.63 -6.06 11.62
C VAL A 108 6.19 -6.44 10.26
N ALA A 109 5.95 -5.61 9.25
CA ALA A 109 6.45 -5.82 7.89
C ALA A 109 6.99 -4.52 7.30
N ARG A 110 8.17 -4.53 6.67
CA ARG A 110 8.69 -3.36 5.93
C ARG A 110 8.30 -3.47 4.48
N ILE A 111 7.67 -2.42 3.95
CA ILE A 111 7.03 -2.42 2.62
C ILE A 111 7.76 -1.44 1.70
N ARG A 112 8.01 -1.84 0.46
CA ARG A 112 8.50 -0.94 -0.60
C ARG A 112 7.57 -1.02 -1.79
N THR A 113 7.09 0.12 -2.27
CA THR A 113 6.03 0.19 -3.28
C THR A 113 6.34 1.23 -4.36
N ALA A 114 5.59 1.19 -5.45
CA ALA A 114 5.62 2.19 -6.52
C ALA A 114 4.20 2.73 -6.78
N PRO A 115 3.73 3.70 -5.98
CA PRO A 115 2.38 4.21 -6.11
C PRO A 115 2.18 5.09 -7.33
N ARG A 116 0.98 4.95 -7.90
CA ARG A 116 0.48 5.76 -9.00
C ARG A 116 -0.88 6.32 -8.62
N PHE A 117 -1.11 7.56 -9.05
CA PHE A 117 -2.31 8.31 -8.76
C PHE A 117 -3.13 8.50 -10.04
N SER A 118 -4.45 8.54 -9.89
CA SER A 118 -5.37 8.89 -10.97
C SER A 118 -6.52 9.70 -10.41
N THR A 119 -6.66 10.93 -10.89
CA THR A 119 -7.75 11.85 -10.50
C THR A 119 -8.16 12.75 -11.65
N ALA A 120 -9.44 13.12 -11.68
CA ALA A 120 -9.98 14.11 -12.60
C ALA A 120 -10.05 15.53 -11.98
N HIS A 121 -9.74 15.67 -10.69
CA HIS A 121 -9.85 16.96 -10.01
C HIS A 121 -8.73 17.91 -10.46
N PRO A 122 -9.03 19.12 -10.95
CA PRO A 122 -8.03 20.02 -11.54
C PRO A 122 -6.92 20.40 -10.56
N ASP A 123 -7.25 20.66 -9.29
CA ASP A 123 -6.27 21.06 -8.27
C ASP A 123 -5.27 19.94 -7.89
N TYR A 124 -5.63 18.69 -8.18
CA TYR A 124 -4.83 17.50 -7.90
C TYR A 124 -4.28 16.83 -9.16
N ALA A 125 -4.52 17.40 -10.35
CA ALA A 125 -4.08 16.84 -11.62
C ALA A 125 -2.55 16.69 -11.74
N TRP A 126 -1.79 17.41 -10.91
CA TRP A 126 -0.34 17.27 -10.82
C TRP A 126 0.10 15.87 -10.34
N LEU A 127 -0.71 15.19 -9.52
CA LEU A 127 -0.42 13.83 -9.03
C LEU A 127 -0.35 12.80 -10.17
N ASN A 128 -1.16 12.99 -11.22
CA ASN A 128 -1.19 12.11 -12.40
C ASN A 128 0.15 12.10 -13.15
N ARG A 129 1.03 13.07 -12.89
CA ARG A 129 2.30 13.29 -13.62
C ARG A 129 3.52 12.75 -12.88
N LEU A 130 3.34 12.23 -11.67
CA LEU A 130 4.45 11.80 -10.82
C LEU A 130 4.82 10.34 -11.08
N HIS A 131 6.12 10.05 -10.94
CA HIS A 131 6.61 8.70 -10.72
C HIS A 131 7.09 8.60 -9.27
N CYS A 132 6.54 7.66 -8.51
CA CYS A 132 6.73 7.62 -7.06
C CYS A 132 7.29 6.30 -6.54
N ILE A 133 7.94 6.41 -5.39
CA ILE A 133 8.35 5.29 -4.53
C ILE A 133 7.68 5.49 -3.18
N GLY A 134 7.12 4.40 -2.63
CA GLY A 134 6.57 4.35 -1.29
C GLY A 134 7.48 3.55 -0.36
N VAL A 135 7.72 4.10 0.83
CA VAL A 135 8.42 3.44 1.93
C VAL A 135 7.42 3.29 3.07
N GLY A 136 7.12 2.06 3.46
CA GLY A 136 6.09 1.82 4.46
C GLY A 136 6.38 0.70 5.42
N GLU A 137 5.45 0.55 6.35
CA GLU A 137 5.45 -0.47 7.39
C GLU A 137 4.02 -0.92 7.70
N TYR A 138 3.80 -2.22 7.86
CA TYR A 138 2.58 -2.78 8.41
C TYR A 138 2.78 -3.17 9.88
N ARG A 139 1.77 -2.96 10.71
CA ARG A 139 1.69 -3.41 12.11
C ARG A 139 0.39 -4.15 12.37
N ALA A 140 0.51 -5.43 12.77
CA ALA A 140 -0.65 -6.29 13.03
C ALA A 140 -1.45 -5.85 14.27
N SER A 141 -0.78 -5.33 15.31
CA SER A 141 -1.44 -4.91 16.56
C SER A 141 -2.47 -3.82 16.37
N THR A 142 -2.28 -2.95 15.38
CA THR A 142 -3.16 -1.84 15.02
C THR A 142 -3.88 -2.05 13.69
N ARG A 143 -3.53 -3.12 12.95
CA ARG A 143 -3.97 -3.37 11.56
C ARG A 143 -3.69 -2.19 10.63
N THR A 144 -2.58 -1.48 10.85
CA THR A 144 -2.25 -0.28 10.07
C THR A 144 -1.10 -0.55 9.11
N ALA A 145 -1.24 -0.07 7.88
CA ALA A 145 -0.15 0.06 6.93
C ALA A 145 0.13 1.55 6.69
N SER A 146 1.30 2.03 7.12
CA SER A 146 1.71 3.43 7.01
C SER A 146 2.80 3.58 5.94
N TYR A 147 2.75 4.68 5.19
CA TYR A 147 3.66 4.94 4.08
C TYR A 147 4.05 6.41 4.03
N ASP A 148 5.32 6.66 3.69
CA ASP A 148 5.80 7.90 3.11
C ASP A 148 6.00 7.70 1.61
N VAL A 149 5.46 8.64 0.81
CA VAL A 149 5.52 8.59 -0.66
C VAL A 149 6.39 9.73 -1.17
N TYR A 150 7.32 9.37 -2.05
CA TYR A 150 8.28 10.29 -2.66
C TYR A 150 8.15 10.27 -4.17
N ALA A 151 8.20 11.44 -4.82
CA ALA A 151 8.33 11.56 -6.26
C ALA A 151 9.80 11.60 -6.65
N VAL A 152 10.15 10.88 -7.73
CA VAL A 152 11.46 11.00 -8.37
C VAL A 152 11.46 12.24 -9.27
N ARG A 153 12.48 13.08 -9.14
CA ARG A 153 12.65 14.33 -9.90
C ARG A 153 13.96 14.33 -10.68
#